data_AF-A0A7W6T3F7-F1
#
_entry.id   AF-A0A7W6T3F7-F1
#
_cell.length_a   1.000
_cell.length_b   1.000
_cell.length_c   1.000
_cell.angle_alpha   90.00
_cell.angle_beta   90.00
_cell.angle_gamma   90.00
#
_symmetry.space_group_name_H-M   'P 1'
#
loop_
_entity.id
_entity.type
_entity.pdbx_description
1 polymer ?
#
loop_
_entity_poly.entity_id
_entity_poly.type
_entity_poly.pdbx_seq_one_letter_code
_entity_poly.pdbx_strand_id
1 'polypeptide(L)'
;MAKKLAEEAIEVVIDAVNGDADAVIRESADLLYNLTVLWASAGVRPEDVWREMARREDMLGIAEKLPKSSMKLPKVASPRVAARRPIVALEGRAARKRH
;
A
#
# COMPACT_ATOMS: atom_id res chain seq x y z
N MET A 1 24.60 -15.32 -12.99
CA MET A 1 23.21 -14.92 -13.24
C MET A 1 22.68 -14.00 -12.17
N ALA A 2 22.57 -14.41 -10.91
CA ALA A 2 22.09 -13.53 -9.83
C ALA A 2 22.87 -12.20 -9.70
N LYS A 3 24.19 -12.22 -9.84
CA LYS A 3 25.02 -10.99 -9.83
C LYS A 3 24.65 -10.04 -10.98
N LYS A 4 24.46 -10.58 -12.19
CA LYS A 4 24.11 -9.79 -13.38
C LYS A 4 22.71 -9.19 -13.25
N LEU A 5 21.73 -10.00 -12.84
CA LEU A 5 20.39 -9.51 -12.50
C LEU A 5 20.41 -8.29 -11.55
N ALA A 6 21.25 -8.32 -10.51
CA ALA A 6 21.37 -7.22 -9.56
C ALA A 6 22.04 -5.96 -10.17
N GLU A 7 22.98 -6.15 -11.10
CA GLU A 7 23.62 -5.07 -11.86
C GLU A 7 22.59 -4.38 -12.76
N GLU A 8 21.86 -5.14 -13.59
CA GLU A 8 20.86 -4.59 -14.51
C GLU A 8 19.74 -3.84 -13.75
N ALA A 9 19.32 -4.36 -12.58
CA ALA A 9 18.31 -3.70 -11.76
C ALA A 9 18.76 -2.33 -11.24
N ILE A 10 20.05 -2.17 -10.94
CA ILE A 10 20.62 -0.90 -10.50
C ILE A 10 20.72 0.07 -11.68
N GLU A 11 21.14 -0.42 -12.85
CA GLU A 11 21.28 0.40 -14.07
C GLU A 11 19.91 0.93 -14.53
N VAL A 12 18.87 0.10 -14.57
CA VAL A 12 17.48 0.55 -14.83
C VAL A 12 17.07 1.70 -13.91
N VAL A 13 17.39 1.61 -12.61
CA VAL A 13 17.03 2.65 -11.63
C VAL A 13 17.81 3.93 -11.88
N ILE A 14 19.12 3.84 -12.13
CA ILE A 14 19.97 4.99 -12.39
C ILE A 14 19.52 5.71 -13.67
N ASP A 15 19.27 4.96 -14.73
CA ASP A 15 18.88 5.53 -16.02
C ASP A 15 17.49 6.16 -16.00
N ALA A 16 16.56 5.56 -15.24
CA ALA A 16 15.25 6.15 -15.00
C ALA A 16 15.34 7.48 -14.26
N VAL A 17 16.22 7.60 -13.26
CA VAL A 17 16.48 8.85 -12.53
C VAL A 17 17.15 9.88 -13.44
N ASN A 18 18.03 9.44 -14.34
CA ASN A 18 18.70 10.30 -15.31
C ASN A 18 17.81 10.71 -16.50
N GLY A 19 16.64 10.09 -16.65
CA GLY A 19 15.70 10.38 -17.74
C GLY A 19 16.10 9.78 -19.09
N ASP A 20 16.98 8.77 -19.11
CA ASP A 20 17.38 8.08 -20.34
C ASP A 20 16.43 6.90 -20.63
N ALA A 21 15.35 7.19 -21.37
CA ALA A 21 14.35 6.19 -21.70
C ALA A 21 14.89 5.03 -22.54
N ASP A 22 15.85 5.30 -23.44
CA ASP A 22 16.41 4.26 -24.30
C ASP A 22 17.29 3.30 -23.50
N ALA A 23 18.06 3.82 -22.54
CA ALA A 23 18.82 2.99 -21.61
C ALA A 23 17.90 2.16 -20.71
N VAL A 24 16.86 2.77 -20.12
CA VAL A 24 15.86 2.04 -19.33
C VAL A 24 15.25 0.86 -20.10
N ILE A 25 14.93 1.05 -21.39
CA ILE A 25 14.38 -0.04 -22.23
C ILE A 25 15.39 -1.17 -22.38
N ARG A 26 16.66 -0.87 -22.67
CA ARG A 26 17.71 -1.87 -22.85
C ARG A 26 17.98 -2.64 -21.56
N GLU A 27 18.22 -1.94 -20.45
CA GLU A 27 18.55 -2.58 -19.18
C GLU A 27 17.34 -3.35 -18.62
N SER A 28 16.11 -2.90 -18.90
CA SER A 28 14.90 -3.67 -18.54
C SER A 28 14.81 -4.99 -19.31
N ALA A 29 15.23 -5.01 -20.58
CA ALA A 29 15.24 -6.24 -21.37
C ALA A 29 16.26 -7.24 -20.81
N ASP A 30 17.46 -6.78 -20.46
CA ASP A 30 18.52 -7.61 -19.88
C ASP A 30 18.14 -8.10 -18.47
N LEU A 31 17.50 -7.26 -17.67
CA LEU A 31 16.93 -7.64 -16.37
C LEU A 31 15.91 -8.78 -16.52
N LEU A 32 14.94 -8.63 -17.42
CA LEU A 32 13.91 -9.65 -17.67
C LEU A 32 14.52 -10.95 -18.19
N TYR A 33 15.48 -10.88 -19.10
CA TYR A 33 16.20 -12.05 -19.60
C TYR A 33 16.87 -12.81 -18.45
N ASN A 34 17.70 -12.12 -17.66
CA ASN A 34 18.40 -12.72 -16.53
C ASN A 34 17.43 -13.31 -15.49
N LEU A 35 16.26 -12.69 -15.29
CA LEU A 35 15.22 -13.16 -14.38
C LEU A 35 14.59 -14.47 -14.87
N THR A 36 14.26 -14.57 -16.17
CA THR A 36 13.69 -15.79 -16.73
C THR A 36 14.67 -16.97 -16.70
N VAL A 37 15.97 -16.72 -16.92
CA VAL A 37 17.03 -17.71 -16.76
C VAL A 37 17.14 -18.18 -15.31
N LEU A 38 17.05 -17.25 -14.35
CA LEU A 38 17.07 -17.59 -12.92
C LEU A 38 15.87 -18.46 -12.54
N TRP A 39 14.66 -18.15 -13.02
CA TRP A 39 13.47 -18.96 -12.79
C TRP A 39 13.64 -20.39 -13.31
N ALA A 40 14.11 -20.54 -14.54
CA ALA A 40 14.39 -21.86 -15.12
C ALA A 40 15.38 -22.66 -14.27
N SER A 41 16.45 -22.02 -13.79
CA SER A 41 17.43 -22.66 -12.89
C SER A 41 16.86 -23.03 -11.52
N ALA A 42 15.84 -22.32 -11.05
CA ALA A 42 15.18 -22.55 -9.76
C ALA A 42 13.97 -23.49 -9.86
N GLY A 43 13.63 -23.98 -11.06
CA GLY A 43 12.42 -24.78 -11.29
C GLY A 43 11.13 -23.99 -11.13
N VAL A 44 11.18 -22.65 -11.21
CA VAL A 44 10.02 -21.77 -11.14
C VAL A 44 9.48 -21.56 -12.54
N ARG A 45 8.17 -21.74 -12.72
CA ARG A 45 7.53 -21.47 -14.01
C ARG A 45 7.05 -20.02 -14.07
N PRO A 46 7.13 -19.35 -15.25
CA PRO A 46 6.54 -18.02 -15.42
C PRO A 46 5.08 -17.93 -14.99
N GLU A 47 4.28 -18.99 -15.20
CA GLU A 47 2.88 -19.05 -14.77
C GLU A 47 2.69 -18.94 -13.26
N ASP A 48 3.63 -19.44 -12.47
CA ASP A 48 3.58 -19.34 -11.02
C ASP A 48 3.75 -17.87 -10.58
N VAL A 49 4.63 -17.14 -11.26
CA VAL A 49 4.88 -15.70 -11.03
C VAL A 49 3.69 -14.86 -11.48
N TRP A 50 3.10 -15.14 -12.64
CA TRP A 50 1.88 -14.45 -13.09
C TRP A 50 0.71 -14.65 -12.14
N ARG A 51 0.51 -15.87 -11.63
CA ARG A 51 -0.53 -16.14 -10.62
C ARG A 51 -0.28 -15.36 -9.34
N GLU A 52 0.96 -15.24 -8.89
CA GLU A 52 1.29 -14.42 -7.71
C GLU A 52 1.04 -12.93 -7.97
N MET A 53 1.35 -12.41 -9.16
CA MET A 53 1.04 -11.02 -9.51
C MET A 53 -0.47 -10.75 -9.51
N ALA A 54 -1.27 -11.64 -10.12
CA ALA A 54 -2.73 -11.54 -10.08
C ALA A 54 -3.27 -11.59 -8.64
N ARG A 55 -2.76 -12.51 -7.81
CA ARG A 55 -3.14 -12.60 -6.39
C ARG A 55 -2.82 -11.31 -5.63
N ARG A 56 -1.68 -10.67 -5.92
CA ARG A 56 -1.31 -9.37 -5.32
C ARG A 56 -2.19 -8.24 -5.81
N GLU A 57 -2.52 -8.21 -7.08
CA GLU A 57 -3.45 -7.23 -7.66
C GLU A 57 -4.83 -7.31 -6.99
N ASP A 58 -5.37 -8.52 -6.82
CA ASP A 58 -6.64 -8.75 -6.13
C ASP A 58 -6.61 -8.29 -4.66
N MET A 59 -5.48 -8.47 -3.98
CA MET A 59 -5.32 -8.13 -2.57
C MET A 59 -5.02 -6.66 -2.30
N LEU A 60 -4.18 -6.04 -3.13
CA LEU A 60 -3.59 -4.71 -2.88
C LEU A 60 -4.20 -3.61 -3.76
N GLY A 61 -4.94 -4.00 -4.81
CA GLY A 61 -5.27 -3.11 -5.91
C GLY A 61 -4.01 -2.73 -6.70
N ILE A 62 -4.21 -2.41 -7.98
CA ILE A 62 -3.18 -2.25 -9.02
C ILE A 62 -2.01 -1.30 -8.66
N ALA A 63 -2.10 -0.48 -7.61
CA ALA A 63 -1.05 0.45 -7.21
C ALA A 63 -1.27 1.05 -5.80
N GLU A 64 -1.01 0.35 -4.70
CA GLU A 64 -1.04 0.96 -3.35
C GLU A 64 -2.41 1.52 -2.86
N LYS A 65 -3.49 0.73 -2.84
CA LYS A 65 -4.58 1.08 -1.90
C LYS A 65 -4.29 0.44 -0.54
N LEU A 66 -3.85 1.26 0.42
CA LEU A 66 -3.85 0.95 1.86
C LEU A 66 -5.07 0.08 2.20
N PRO A 67 -4.87 -1.06 2.90
CA PRO A 67 -5.94 -2.02 3.11
C PRO A 67 -7.12 -1.36 3.81
N LYS A 68 -8.28 -1.31 3.13
CA LYS A 68 -9.54 -1.04 3.82
C LYS A 68 -9.82 -2.23 4.72
N SER A 69 -9.54 -2.08 6.01
CA SER A 69 -10.01 -3.01 7.04
C SER A 69 -11.53 -3.11 6.94
N SER A 70 -12.03 -4.21 6.37
CA SER A 70 -13.44 -4.56 6.42
C SER A 70 -13.68 -5.50 7.60
N MET A 71 -13.26 -5.09 8.80
CA MET A 71 -13.84 -5.69 10.00
C MET A 71 -15.28 -5.19 10.14
N LYS A 72 -16.23 -6.01 9.65
CA LYS A 72 -17.65 -5.86 9.97
C LYS A 72 -17.83 -6.14 11.46
N LEU A 73 -17.86 -5.07 12.27
CA LEU A 73 -18.30 -5.17 13.66
C LEU A 73 -19.80 -5.50 13.71
N PRO A 74 -20.23 -6.47 14.54
CA PRO A 74 -21.64 -6.77 14.71
C PRO A 74 -22.34 -5.57 15.38
N LYS A 75 -23.49 -5.17 14.83
CA LYS A 75 -24.37 -4.15 15.41
C LYS A 75 -24.92 -4.66 16.75
N VAL A 76 -24.34 -4.18 17.87
CA VAL A 76 -24.95 -4.38 19.19
C VAL A 76 -26.06 -3.34 19.35
N ALA A 77 -27.28 -3.82 19.60
CA ALA A 77 -28.46 -3.00 19.83
C ALA A 77 -28.31 -2.15 21.10
N SER A 78 -28.59 -0.85 21.01
CA SER A 78 -28.54 0.08 22.14
C SER A 78 -29.64 -0.21 23.16
N PRO A 79 -29.37 -0.18 24.48
CA PRO A 79 -30.43 -0.24 25.47
C PRO A 79 -31.17 1.09 25.55
N ARG A 80 -32.51 1.03 25.55
CA ARG A 80 -33.41 2.13 25.92
C ARG A 80 -33.09 2.56 27.35
N VAL A 81 -32.70 3.82 27.55
CA VAL A 81 -32.69 4.44 28.88
C VAL A 81 -33.79 5.50 28.96
N ALA A 82 -34.63 5.31 29.97
CA ALA A 82 -35.86 6.03 30.23
C ALA A 82 -35.63 7.50 30.64
N ALA A 83 -36.67 8.30 30.40
CA ALA A 83 -36.78 9.72 30.69
C ALA A 83 -36.45 10.14 32.13
N ARG A 84 -35.90 11.36 32.31
CA ARG A 84 -36.45 12.40 33.22
C ARG A 84 -35.74 13.78 33.18
N ARG A 85 -36.54 14.78 32.79
CA ARG A 85 -36.70 16.20 33.20
C ARG A 85 -35.58 17.26 32.98
N PRO A 86 -35.94 18.47 32.46
CA PRO A 86 -35.03 19.60 32.33
C PRO A 86 -35.07 20.49 33.59
N ILE A 87 -33.92 21.06 33.98
CA ILE A 87 -33.86 22.18 34.93
C ILE A 87 -33.07 23.32 34.29
N VAL A 88 -33.64 24.51 34.47
CA VAL A 88 -33.48 25.78 33.75
C VAL A 88 -32.13 26.46 34.02
N ALA A 89 -31.68 27.23 33.02
CA ALA A 89 -30.48 28.06 33.03
C ALA A 89 -30.47 29.11 34.15
N LEU A 90 -29.26 29.44 34.63
CA LEU A 90 -28.96 30.72 35.26
C LEU A 90 -27.63 31.25 34.70
N GLU A 91 -27.71 32.24 33.82
CA GLU A 91 -26.59 33.14 33.55
C GLU A 91 -26.51 34.19 34.66
N GLY A 92 -25.27 34.57 35.02
CA GLY A 92 -25.04 35.85 35.66
C GLY A 92 -23.88 35.88 36.66
N ARG A 93 -22.73 36.37 36.18
CA ARG A 93 -22.12 37.66 36.56
C ARG A 93 -20.59 37.59 36.60
N ALA A 94 -20.02 38.56 35.89
CA ALA A 94 -18.63 38.94 35.87
C ALA A 94 -18.05 39.30 37.25
N ALA A 95 -16.74 39.15 37.43
CA ALA A 95 -15.85 40.24 37.90
C ALA A 95 -14.38 39.82 38.08
N ARG A 96 -13.52 40.54 37.34
CA ARG A 96 -12.24 41.16 37.75
C ARG A 96 -10.94 40.34 37.85
N LYS A 97 -10.00 40.78 36.97
CA LYS A 97 -8.53 40.82 37.09
C LYS A 97 -8.01 41.25 38.47
N ARG A 98 -6.84 40.69 38.83
CA ARG A 98 -5.63 41.24 39.53
C ARG A 98 -4.69 40.03 39.72
N HIS A 99 -3.37 40.04 39.58
CA HIS A 99 -2.35 41.06 39.39
C HIS A 99 -1.17 40.39 38.67
#